data_AF-A0A926E7H2-F1
#
_entry.id   AF-A0A926E7H2-F1
#
_cell.length_a   1.000
_cell.length_b   1.000
_cell.length_c   1.000
_cell.angle_alpha   90.00
_cell.angle_beta   90.00
_cell.angle_gamma   90.00
#
_symmetry.space_group_name_H-M   'P 1'
#
loop_
_entity.id
_entity.type
_entity.pdbx_description
1 polymer ?
#
loop_
_entity_poly.entity_id
_entity_poly.type
_entity_poly.pdbx_seq_one_letter_code
_entity_poly.pdbx_strand_id
1 'polypeptide(L)'
;MKHKRRGVKYIGRYIPQAYRYNGLLSLYINLFSLSLLLYALKKGGIFVTLQRNLSNFMNAVRSSKKQSITEFAEEVGVSRSEMQQILKGTCNLRIDTVKYIADNLDVDPEAMLFPSYTESQQEFALLLLRTLDAFSRLPKEKQKDASFLFHDLILMMEENE
;
A
#
# COMPACT_ATOMS: atom_id res chain seq x y z
N MET A 1 35.97 -47.85 2.21
CA MET A 1 36.59 -48.00 3.56
C MET A 1 36.89 -46.62 4.15
N LYS A 2 36.21 -46.29 5.26
CA LYS A 2 36.42 -45.22 6.28
C LYS A 2 37.04 -43.86 5.86
N HIS A 3 36.17 -42.85 5.71
CA HIS A 3 36.52 -41.42 5.72
C HIS A 3 36.85 -40.93 7.14
N LYS A 4 38.03 -40.32 7.29
CA LYS A 4 38.60 -39.73 8.51
C LYS A 4 38.03 -38.32 8.72
N ARG A 5 37.22 -38.11 9.77
CA ARG A 5 36.75 -36.77 10.19
C ARG A 5 37.92 -35.96 10.76
N ARG A 6 38.22 -34.78 10.21
CA ARG A 6 39.08 -33.76 10.82
C ARG A 6 38.21 -32.59 11.27
N GLY A 7 38.32 -32.22 12.54
CA GLY A 7 37.57 -31.13 13.16
C GLY A 7 37.93 -29.76 12.60
N VAL A 8 36.92 -28.89 12.50
CA VAL A 8 37.06 -27.50 12.09
C VAL A 8 37.22 -26.64 13.35
N LYS A 9 38.33 -25.89 13.42
CA LYS A 9 38.62 -24.88 14.45
C LYS A 9 37.75 -23.64 14.20
N TYR A 10 37.12 -23.12 15.25
CA TYR A 10 36.45 -21.82 15.23
C TYR A 10 37.48 -20.69 15.12
N ILE A 11 37.34 -19.83 14.12
CA ILE A 11 38.14 -18.61 13.94
C ILE A 11 37.21 -17.43 14.26
N GLY A 12 37.52 -16.71 15.34
CA GLY A 12 36.77 -15.54 15.77
C GLY A 12 36.82 -14.43 14.71
N ARG A 13 35.66 -13.90 14.34
CA ARG A 13 35.56 -12.72 13.46
C ARG A 13 35.56 -11.44 14.29
N TYR A 14 36.54 -10.60 14.02
CA TYR A 14 36.57 -9.18 14.36
C TYR A 14 35.45 -8.46 13.61
N ILE A 15 34.58 -7.71 14.31
CA ILE A 15 33.54 -6.87 13.68
C ILE A 15 34.00 -5.41 13.76
N PRO A 16 34.17 -4.68 12.64
CA PRO A 16 34.57 -3.28 12.65
C PRO A 16 33.47 -2.35 13.19
N GLN A 17 33.86 -1.38 14.03
CA GLN A 17 33.00 -0.40 14.71
C GLN A 17 32.30 0.64 13.78
N ALA A 18 32.37 0.48 12.45
CA ALA A 18 31.80 1.45 11.49
C ALA A 18 30.27 1.32 11.31
N TYR A 19 29.66 0.21 11.73
CA TYR A 19 28.22 -0.02 11.58
C TYR A 19 27.36 0.62 12.69
N ARG A 20 28.00 1.21 13.71
CA ARG A 20 27.31 1.62 14.94
C ARG A 20 26.53 2.94 14.84
N TYR A 21 26.82 3.77 13.83
CA TYR A 21 26.10 5.04 13.60
C TYR A 21 25.00 4.93 12.52
N ASN A 22 25.11 4.00 11.58
CA ASN A 22 24.09 3.78 10.54
C ASN A 22 22.88 2.99 11.06
N GLY A 23 23.08 2.12 12.06
CA GLY A 23 21.99 1.34 12.66
C GLY A 23 20.96 2.20 13.37
N LEU A 24 21.36 3.29 14.04
CA LEU A 24 20.43 4.18 14.74
C LEU A 24 19.62 5.06 13.79
N LEU A 25 20.23 5.54 12.70
CA LEU A 25 19.54 6.29 11.65
C LEU A 25 18.56 5.39 10.86
N SER A 26 18.97 4.16 10.54
CA SER A 26 18.10 3.15 9.93
C SER A 26 16.93 2.78 10.84
N LEU A 27 17.17 2.56 12.15
CA LEU A 27 16.11 2.28 13.11
C LEU A 27 15.11 3.44 13.21
N TYR A 28 15.61 4.68 13.16
CA TYR A 28 14.79 5.88 13.23
C TYR A 28 13.94 6.07 11.97
N ILE A 29 14.51 5.84 10.78
CA ILE A 29 13.79 5.86 9.50
C ILE A 29 12.73 4.76 9.45
N ASN A 30 13.02 3.57 9.97
CA ASN A 30 12.10 2.43 9.95
C ASN A 30 10.99 2.50 11.00
N LEU A 31 11.29 2.99 12.21
CA LEU A 31 10.27 3.34 13.19
C LEU A 31 9.39 4.48 12.70
N PHE A 32 9.96 5.44 11.93
CA PHE A 32 9.20 6.47 11.25
C PHE A 32 8.31 5.89 10.14
N SER A 33 8.80 4.95 9.32
CA SER A 33 8.01 4.27 8.28
C SER A 33 6.88 3.41 8.85
N LEU A 34 7.15 2.63 9.90
CA LEU A 34 6.14 1.82 10.57
C LEU A 34 5.14 2.68 11.35
N SER A 35 5.60 3.74 12.01
CA SER A 35 4.69 4.69 12.66
C SER A 35 3.91 5.52 11.65
N LEU A 36 4.44 5.81 10.46
CA LEU A 36 3.75 6.46 9.35
C LEU A 36 2.72 5.53 8.72
N LEU A 37 3.03 4.24 8.56
CA LEU A 37 2.09 3.21 8.12
C LEU A 37 0.96 3.03 9.14
N LEU A 38 1.29 2.90 10.42
CA LEU A 38 0.32 2.80 11.51
C LEU A 38 -0.46 4.11 11.71
N TYR A 39 0.14 5.27 11.49
CA TYR A 39 -0.53 6.57 11.52
C TYR A 39 -1.45 6.74 10.32
N ALA A 40 -1.03 6.33 9.11
CA ALA A 40 -1.88 6.28 7.94
C ALA A 40 -3.08 5.35 8.20
N LEU A 41 -2.86 4.15 8.73
CA LEU A 41 -3.93 3.22 9.10
C LEU A 41 -4.85 3.78 10.22
N LYS A 42 -4.30 4.41 11.26
CA LYS A 42 -5.04 4.95 12.42
C LYS A 42 -5.76 6.27 12.13
N LYS A 43 -5.29 7.08 11.17
CA LYS A 43 -5.97 8.30 10.69
C LYS A 43 -6.93 8.09 9.51
N GLY A 44 -7.01 6.89 8.92
CA GLY A 44 -7.99 6.57 7.86
C GLY A 44 -7.43 6.27 6.46
N GLY A 45 -6.28 5.59 6.37
CA GLY A 45 -5.52 5.37 5.12
C GLY A 45 -6.04 4.28 4.20
N ILE A 46 -7.04 3.50 4.62
CA ILE A 46 -7.92 2.73 3.73
C ILE A 46 -9.37 3.10 4.04
N PHE A 47 -9.63 4.38 4.34
CA PHE A 47 -10.95 4.94 4.09
C PHE A 47 -10.88 5.61 2.72
N VAL A 48 -10.80 4.79 1.67
CA VAL A 48 -10.99 5.33 0.32
C VAL A 48 -12.47 5.65 0.22
N THR A 49 -12.80 6.94 0.30
CA THR A 49 -14.19 7.36 0.16
C THR A 49 -14.65 7.03 -1.26
N LEU A 50 -15.95 6.81 -1.45
CA LEU A 50 -16.51 6.53 -2.78
C LEU A 50 -16.15 7.64 -3.78
N GLN A 51 -16.04 8.90 -3.32
CA GLN A 51 -15.60 10.03 -4.14
C GLN A 51 -14.14 9.89 -4.58
N ARG A 52 -13.25 9.35 -3.74
CA ARG A 52 -11.84 9.12 -4.06
C ARG A 52 -11.67 7.96 -5.03
N ASN A 53 -12.43 6.88 -4.87
CA ASN A 53 -12.45 5.76 -5.81
C ASN A 53 -12.90 6.22 -7.19
N LEU A 54 -14.02 6.94 -7.24
CA LEU A 54 -14.52 7.53 -8.47
C LEU A 54 -13.49 8.48 -9.11
N SER A 55 -12.89 9.38 -8.33
CA SER A 55 -11.85 10.28 -8.81
C SER A 55 -10.68 9.53 -9.44
N ASN A 56 -10.20 8.46 -8.80
CA ASN A 56 -9.10 7.65 -9.33
C ASN A 56 -9.48 6.96 -10.65
N PHE A 57 -10.68 6.34 -10.69
CA PHE A 57 -11.20 5.70 -11.90
C PHE A 57 -11.32 6.70 -13.05
N MET A 58 -11.95 7.85 -12.81
CA MET A 58 -12.16 8.90 -13.81
C MET A 58 -10.84 9.49 -14.31
N ASN A 59 -9.84 9.65 -13.44
CA ASN A 59 -8.50 10.07 -13.85
C ASN A 59 -7.79 9.00 -14.70
N ALA A 60 -7.96 7.72 -14.38
CA ALA A 60 -7.36 6.62 -15.14
C ALA A 60 -7.95 6.55 -16.56
N VAL A 61 -9.28 6.56 -16.70
CA VAL A 61 -9.98 6.55 -17.99
C VAL A 61 -9.61 7.77 -18.84
N ARG A 62 -9.65 8.98 -18.26
CA ARG A 62 -9.28 10.20 -18.98
C ARG A 62 -7.83 10.16 -19.47
N SER A 63 -6.92 9.69 -18.61
CA SER A 63 -5.48 9.61 -18.94
C SER A 63 -5.20 8.56 -20.02
N SER A 64 -5.89 7.41 -19.99
CA SER A 64 -5.73 6.37 -21.02
C SER A 64 -6.23 6.84 -22.39
N LYS A 65 -7.29 7.65 -22.42
CA LYS A 65 -7.84 8.29 -23.62
C LYS A 65 -7.08 9.56 -24.05
N LYS A 66 -6.13 10.04 -23.24
CA LYS A 66 -5.37 11.30 -23.45
C LYS A 66 -6.24 12.54 -23.64
N GLN A 67 -7.42 12.56 -23.02
CA GLN A 67 -8.36 13.67 -23.16
C GLN A 67 -8.07 14.80 -22.18
N SER A 68 -8.33 16.03 -22.64
CA SER A 68 -8.46 17.19 -21.78
C SER A 68 -9.67 17.04 -20.85
N ILE A 69 -9.73 17.88 -19.81
CA ILE A 69 -10.88 17.90 -18.89
C ILE A 69 -12.17 18.26 -19.65
N THR A 70 -12.09 19.13 -20.66
CA THR A 70 -13.25 19.58 -21.43
C THR A 70 -13.80 18.45 -22.31
N GLU A 71 -12.95 17.80 -23.10
CA GLU A 71 -13.36 16.68 -23.96
C GLU A 71 -13.97 15.53 -23.15
N PHE A 72 -13.37 15.22 -21.99
CA PHE A 72 -13.88 14.17 -21.12
C PHE A 72 -15.19 14.55 -20.42
N ALA A 73 -15.38 15.83 -20.08
CA ALA A 73 -16.65 16.31 -19.53
C ALA A 73 -17.79 16.22 -20.56
N GLU A 74 -17.50 16.53 -21.82
CA GLU A 74 -18.44 16.39 -22.93
C GLU A 74 -18.81 14.92 -23.18
N GLU A 75 -17.85 14.01 -23.21
CA GLU A 75 -18.09 12.57 -23.36
C GLU A 75 -18.97 12.02 -22.22
N VAL A 76 -18.66 12.39 -20.98
CA VAL A 76 -19.38 11.93 -19.80
C VAL A 76 -20.75 12.61 -19.64
N GLY A 77 -20.98 13.72 -20.35
CA GLY A 77 -22.24 14.47 -20.31
C GLY A 77 -22.43 15.29 -19.03
N VAL A 78 -21.35 15.85 -18.47
CA VAL A 78 -21.37 16.73 -17.29
C VAL A 78 -20.69 18.07 -17.58
N SER A 79 -20.89 19.07 -16.73
CA SER A 79 -20.20 20.36 -16.89
C SER A 79 -18.69 20.23 -16.65
N ARG A 80 -17.87 21.05 -17.31
CA ARG A 80 -16.41 21.11 -17.07
C ARG A 80 -16.08 21.35 -15.60
N SER A 81 -16.82 22.22 -14.92
CA SER A 81 -16.64 22.52 -13.49
C SER A 81 -16.94 21.31 -12.61
N GLU A 82 -17.98 20.55 -12.93
CA GLU A 82 -18.34 19.32 -12.23
C GLU A 82 -17.30 18.24 -12.46
N MET A 83 -16.83 18.05 -13.70
CA MET A 83 -15.73 17.15 -14.01
C MET A 83 -14.46 17.52 -13.21
N GLN A 84 -14.14 18.80 -13.05
CA GLN A 84 -13.01 19.21 -12.20
C GLN A 84 -13.20 18.81 -10.73
N GLN A 85 -14.42 18.89 -10.19
CA GLN A 85 -14.70 18.45 -8.82
C GLN A 85 -14.65 16.93 -8.68
N ILE A 86 -15.13 16.20 -9.68
CA ILE A 86 -15.07 14.73 -9.75
C ILE A 86 -13.60 14.29 -9.78
N LEU A 87 -12.79 14.84 -10.68
CA LEU A 87 -11.37 14.49 -10.79
C LEU A 87 -10.56 14.86 -9.54
N LYS A 88 -10.99 15.86 -8.75
CA LYS A 88 -10.39 16.22 -7.45
C LYS A 88 -10.88 15.35 -6.29
N GLY A 89 -11.93 14.54 -6.47
CA GLY A 89 -12.55 13.74 -5.42
C GLY A 89 -13.33 14.57 -4.39
N THR A 90 -13.73 15.79 -4.73
CA THR A 90 -14.50 16.69 -3.84
C THR A 90 -15.98 16.73 -4.16
N CYS A 91 -16.41 16.08 -5.25
CA CYS A 91 -17.81 16.06 -5.67
C CYS A 91 -18.60 15.02 -4.86
N ASN A 92 -19.73 15.43 -4.28
CA ASN A 92 -20.66 14.50 -3.64
C ASN A 92 -21.80 14.16 -4.61
N LEU A 93 -21.52 13.25 -5.53
CA LEU A 93 -22.49 12.81 -6.54
C LEU A 93 -23.59 11.96 -5.90
N ARG A 94 -24.81 12.14 -6.40
CA ARG A 94 -25.90 11.22 -6.13
C ARG A 94 -25.69 9.92 -6.91
N ILE A 95 -26.27 8.83 -6.43
CA ILE A 95 -26.10 7.49 -7.03
C ILE A 95 -26.67 7.40 -8.45
N ASP A 96 -27.71 8.18 -8.76
CA ASP A 96 -28.29 8.31 -10.09
C ASP A 96 -27.29 8.95 -11.08
N THR A 97 -26.54 9.97 -10.65
CA THR A 97 -25.48 10.58 -11.46
C THR A 97 -24.32 9.63 -11.68
N VAL A 98 -23.94 8.83 -10.69
CA VAL A 98 -22.90 7.79 -10.88
C VAL A 98 -23.34 6.78 -11.94
N LYS A 99 -24.59 6.31 -11.89
CA LYS A 99 -25.13 5.39 -12.91
C LYS A 99 -25.14 6.02 -14.30
N TYR A 100 -25.62 7.25 -14.41
CA TYR A 100 -25.61 7.99 -15.68
C TYR A 100 -24.21 8.11 -16.29
N ILE A 101 -23.19 8.44 -15.47
CA ILE A 101 -21.80 8.50 -15.91
C ILE A 101 -21.31 7.10 -16.35
N ALA A 102 -21.67 6.06 -15.59
CA ALA A 102 -21.30 4.68 -15.90
C ALA A 102 -21.86 4.21 -17.24
N ASP A 103 -23.13 4.53 -17.52
CA ASP A 103 -23.81 4.23 -18.79
C ASP A 103 -23.11 4.93 -19.96
N ASN A 104 -22.73 6.21 -19.81
CA ASN A 104 -22.01 6.95 -20.86
C ASN A 104 -20.59 6.43 -21.12
N LEU A 105 -19.98 5.77 -20.13
CA LEU A 105 -18.65 5.18 -20.25
C LEU A 105 -18.67 3.70 -20.62
N ASP A 106 -19.85 3.08 -20.69
CA ASP A 106 -20.06 1.63 -20.88
C ASP A 106 -19.31 0.79 -19.83
N VAL A 107 -19.44 1.18 -18.55
CA VAL A 107 -18.79 0.50 -17.42
C VAL A 107 -19.77 0.21 -16.29
N ASP A 108 -19.45 -0.78 -15.47
CA ASP A 108 -20.23 -1.07 -14.27
C ASP A 108 -20.04 0.06 -13.23
N PRO A 109 -21.11 0.68 -12.71
CA PRO A 109 -21.01 1.68 -11.64
C PRO A 109 -20.30 1.15 -10.39
N GLU A 110 -20.34 -0.15 -10.11
CA GLU A 110 -19.58 -0.76 -9.01
C GLU A 110 -18.07 -0.68 -9.25
N ALA A 111 -17.61 -0.92 -10.49
CA ALA A 111 -16.20 -0.84 -10.85
C ALA A 111 -15.62 0.57 -10.71
N MET A 112 -16.47 1.60 -10.80
CA MET A 112 -16.09 3.00 -10.59
C MET A 112 -15.93 3.36 -9.10
N LEU A 113 -16.69 2.68 -8.24
CA LEU A 113 -16.81 3.01 -6.82
C LEU A 113 -15.99 2.08 -5.91
N PHE A 114 -15.74 0.86 -6.37
CA PHE A 114 -14.99 -0.15 -5.66
C PHE A 114 -13.81 -0.54 -6.56
N PRO A 115 -12.58 -0.15 -6.21
CA PRO A 115 -11.41 -0.63 -6.96
C PRO A 115 -11.47 -2.16 -6.93
N SER A 116 -11.47 -2.77 -8.12
CA SER A 116 -11.40 -4.22 -8.26
C SER A 116 -10.00 -4.66 -7.82
N TYR A 117 -9.88 -4.95 -6.53
CA TYR A 117 -8.72 -5.66 -6.03
C TYR A 117 -8.71 -7.02 -6.71
N THR A 118 -7.58 -7.39 -7.31
CA THR A 118 -7.40 -8.77 -7.77
C THR A 118 -7.59 -9.72 -6.57
N GLU A 119 -8.01 -10.97 -6.83
CA GLU A 119 -8.11 -11.99 -5.77
C GLU A 119 -6.83 -12.06 -4.94
N SER A 120 -5.66 -12.00 -5.60
CA SER A 120 -4.35 -11.94 -4.95
C SER A 120 -4.13 -10.71 -4.05
N GLN A 121 -4.64 -9.53 -4.44
CA GLN A 121 -4.55 -8.32 -3.61
C GLN A 121 -5.47 -8.42 -2.38
N GLN A 122 -6.64 -9.03 -2.53
CA GLN A 122 -7.57 -9.28 -1.42
C GLN A 122 -6.99 -10.30 -0.43
N GLU A 123 -6.46 -11.41 -0.94
CA GLU A 123 -5.77 -12.43 -0.14
C GLU A 123 -4.59 -11.83 0.62
N PHE A 124 -3.78 -11.01 -0.04
CA PHE A 124 -2.66 -10.32 0.58
C PHE A 124 -3.11 -9.36 1.68
N ALA A 125 -4.16 -8.56 1.44
CA ALA A 125 -4.70 -7.66 2.44
C ALA A 125 -5.25 -8.41 3.67
N LEU A 126 -5.96 -9.53 3.46
CA LEU A 126 -6.45 -10.39 4.54
C LEU A 126 -5.31 -11.05 5.32
N LEU A 127 -4.26 -11.50 4.64
CA LEU A 127 -3.08 -12.07 5.27
C LEU A 127 -2.36 -11.03 6.13
N LEU A 128 -2.21 -9.81 5.62
CA LEU A 128 -1.58 -8.71 6.37
C LEU A 128 -2.40 -8.37 7.62
N LEU A 129 -3.72 -8.24 7.52
CA LEU A 129 -4.61 -7.97 8.65
C LEU A 129 -4.53 -9.07 9.72
N ARG A 130 -4.55 -10.34 9.31
CA ARG A 130 -4.40 -11.48 10.24
C ARG A 130 -3.04 -11.47 10.93
N THR A 131 -1.99 -11.11 10.21
CA THR A 131 -0.63 -11.01 10.76
C THR A 131 -0.53 -9.89 11.79
N LEU A 132 -1.15 -8.73 11.52
CA LEU A 132 -1.21 -7.60 12.45
C LEU A 132 -2.02 -7.93 13.72
N ASP A 133 -3.16 -8.60 13.57
CA ASP A 133 -3.97 -9.06 14.71
C ASP A 133 -3.20 -10.07 15.56
N ALA A 134 -2.57 -11.08 14.93
CA ALA A 134 -1.72 -12.05 15.62
C ALA A 134 -0.56 -11.37 16.37
N PHE A 135 0.13 -10.42 15.73
CA PHE A 135 1.18 -9.62 16.36
C PHE A 135 0.66 -8.82 17.56
N SER A 136 -0.51 -8.19 17.44
CA SER A 136 -1.08 -7.36 18.50
C SER A 136 -1.42 -8.16 19.77
N ARG A 137 -1.72 -9.46 19.63
CA ARG A 137 -2.02 -10.39 20.73
C ARG A 137 -0.78 -10.94 21.42
N LEU A 138 0.42 -10.74 20.86
CA LEU A 138 1.66 -11.15 21.51
C LEU A 138 1.93 -10.30 22.76
N PRO A 139 2.60 -10.85 23.80
CA PRO A 139 3.14 -10.05 24.89
C PRO A 139 4.08 -8.95 24.37
N LYS A 140 4.15 -7.81 25.07
CA LYS A 140 4.93 -6.63 24.62
C LYS A 140 6.40 -6.93 24.34
N GLU A 141 7.02 -7.79 25.14
CA GLU A 141 8.40 -8.24 24.95
C GLU A 141 8.55 -9.02 23.63
N LYS A 142 7.58 -9.89 23.31
CA LYS A 142 7.56 -10.66 22.07
C LYS A 142 7.21 -9.82 20.84
N GLN A 143 6.39 -8.77 20.99
CA GLN A 143 6.17 -7.78 19.93
C GLN A 143 7.47 -7.09 19.54
N LYS A 144 8.29 -6.74 20.53
CA LYS A 144 9.61 -6.12 20.30
C LYS A 144 10.55 -7.07 19.57
N ASP A 145 10.68 -8.32 20.04
CA ASP A 145 11.49 -9.35 19.37
C ASP A 145 11.05 -9.56 17.91
N ALA A 146 9.74 -9.72 17.69
CA ALA A 146 9.18 -9.90 16.35
C ALA A 146 9.42 -8.69 15.44
N SER A 147 9.40 -7.46 15.98
CA SER A 147 9.70 -6.26 15.20
C SER A 147 11.16 -6.21 14.72
N PHE A 148 12.11 -6.69 15.53
CA PHE A 148 13.51 -6.79 15.11
C PHE A 148 13.70 -7.85 14.03
N LEU A 149 13.11 -9.03 14.20
CA LEU A 149 13.18 -10.10 13.21
C LEU A 149 12.56 -9.71 11.86
N PHE A 150 11.44 -8.98 11.89
CA PHE A 150 10.80 -8.47 10.68
C PHE A 150 11.65 -7.40 9.99
N HIS A 151 12.33 -6.55 10.76
CA HIS A 151 13.29 -5.59 10.21
C HIS A 151 14.48 -6.29 9.54
N ASP A 152 15.06 -7.29 10.19
CA ASP A 152 16.16 -8.08 9.62
C ASP A 152 15.73 -8.76 8.31
N LEU A 153 14.49 -9.28 8.26
CA LEU A 153 13.92 -9.86 7.04
C LEU A 153 13.84 -8.84 5.90
N ILE A 154 13.37 -7.62 6.16
CA ILE A 154 13.29 -6.56 5.14
C ILE A 154 14.67 -6.24 4.59
N LEU A 155 15.66 -6.04 5.47
CA LEU A 155 17.03 -5.73 5.05
C LEU A 155 17.62 -6.85 4.17
N MET A 156 17.39 -8.12 4.54
CA MET A 156 17.84 -9.25 3.72
C MET A 156 17.17 -9.29 2.34
N MET A 157 15.94 -8.79 2.20
CA MET A 157 15.26 -8.72 0.91
C MET A 157 15.80 -7.59 0.03
N GLU A 158 16.13 -6.43 0.61
CA GLU A 158 16.69 -5.28 -0.10
C GLU A 158 18.14 -5.51 -0.59
N GLU A 159 18.93 -6.32 0.11
CA GLU A 159 20.31 -6.65 -0.29
C GLU A 159 20.42 -7.60 -1.50
N ASN A 160 19.29 -8.17 -1.96
CA ASN A 160 19.24 -9.16 -3.05
C ASN A 160 18.57 -8.62 -4.34
N GLU A 161 18.29 -7.32 -4.42
CA GLU A 161 17.91 -6.60 -5.66
C GLU A 161 19.11 -5.84 -6.25
#